data_AF-G5QAN0-F1
#
_entry.id   AF-G5QAN0-F1
#
_cell.length_a   1.000
_cell.length_b   1.000
_cell.length_c   1.000
_cell.angle_alpha   90.00
_cell.angle_beta   90.00
_cell.angle_gamma   90.00
#
_symmetry.space_group_name_H-M   'P 1'
#
loop_
_entity.id
_entity.type
_entity.pdbx_description
1 polymer ?
#
loop_
_entity_poly.entity_id
_entity_poly.type
_entity_poly.pdbx_seq_one_letter_code
_entity_poly.pdbx_strand_id
1 'polypeptide(L)'
;MLSAFQLEKNRLTRLEVEESQSLIDAVWVDLVEPDDDERLRVQSELGQSLATRPELEDIEASARFFEDEDGLHIHSFFFFEDAEDHAGNSTVAFTIRDGRLFTLRERELPAFRLYRMRARSQAMVDGNAYELLLDLFETKIEQLADEIENIYSDLEKLSRVIMEGHQGDEYDEALSTLAELEDIGWKVRLCLMDTQRA
;
A
#
# COMPACT_ATOMS: atom_id res chain seq x y z
N MET A 1 -8.03 11.90 -5.93
CA MET A 1 -7.03 12.76 -5.26
C MET A 1 -5.64 12.45 -5.79
N LEU A 2 -5.05 13.40 -6.50
CA LEU A 2 -3.70 13.35 -7.07
C LEU A 2 -2.69 14.11 -6.20
N SER A 3 -1.53 13.51 -5.95
CA SER A 3 -0.37 14.15 -5.32
C SER A 3 0.89 13.85 -6.12
N ALA A 4 1.78 14.83 -6.25
CA ALA A 4 3.04 14.66 -6.97
C ALA A 4 4.23 15.11 -6.11
N PHE A 5 5.36 14.44 -6.30
CA PHE A 5 6.58 14.69 -5.55
C PHE A 5 7.76 14.78 -6.49
N GLN A 6 8.62 15.77 -6.26
CA GLN A 6 9.89 15.93 -6.96
C GLN A 6 11.05 15.59 -6.01
N LEU A 7 12.25 15.48 -6.57
CA LEU A 7 13.44 15.16 -5.81
C LEU A 7 14.37 16.37 -5.70
N GLU A 8 14.65 16.80 -4.47
CA GLU A 8 15.59 17.88 -4.17
C GLU A 8 16.68 17.38 -3.23
N LYS A 9 17.92 17.22 -3.76
CA LYS A 9 19.05 16.65 -3.00
C LYS A 9 18.69 15.31 -2.35
N ASN A 10 18.09 14.42 -3.16
CA ASN A 10 17.56 13.12 -2.76
C ASN A 10 16.46 13.19 -1.68
N ARG A 11 15.78 14.32 -1.50
CA ARG A 11 14.61 14.41 -0.61
C ARG A 11 13.35 14.60 -1.43
N LEU A 12 12.31 13.85 -1.08
CA LEU A 12 11.00 14.02 -1.69
C LEU A 12 10.37 15.31 -1.17
N THR A 13 10.11 16.25 -2.08
CA THR A 13 9.35 17.46 -1.80
C THR A 13 8.04 17.40 -2.57
N ARG A 14 6.94 17.75 -1.90
CA ARG A 14 5.61 17.75 -2.51
C ARG A 14 5.52 18.92 -3.48
N LEU A 15 5.08 18.66 -4.70
CA LEU A 15 4.71 19.69 -5.66
C LEU A 15 3.35 20.29 -5.27
N GLU A 16 3.19 21.60 -5.43
CA GLU A 16 1.89 22.25 -5.27
C GLU A 16 1.05 21.96 -6.51
N VAL A 17 0.29 20.88 -6.48
CA VAL A 17 -0.50 20.44 -7.62
C VAL A 17 -1.78 21.28 -7.77
N GLU A 18 -1.62 22.57 -8.07
CA GLU A 18 -2.69 23.39 -8.63
C GLU A 18 -2.87 23.07 -10.12
N GLU A 19 -4.02 23.39 -10.72
CA GLU A 19 -4.32 23.14 -12.15
C GLU A 19 -3.29 23.73 -13.13
N SER A 20 -2.47 24.70 -12.68
CA SER A 20 -1.49 25.41 -13.51
C SER A 20 -0.05 24.88 -13.43
N GLN A 21 0.27 23.99 -12.48
CA GLN A 21 1.62 23.45 -12.32
C GLN A 21 1.79 22.14 -13.09
N SER A 22 2.92 21.99 -13.77
CA SER A 22 3.18 20.78 -14.56
C SER A 22 3.64 19.62 -13.69
N LEU A 23 3.24 18.40 -14.05
CA LEU A 23 3.68 17.15 -13.43
C LEU A 23 5.04 16.66 -13.95
N ILE A 24 5.62 17.32 -14.96
CA ILE A 24 6.84 16.86 -15.65
C ILE A 24 8.02 16.68 -14.69
N ASP A 25 8.15 17.51 -13.66
CA ASP A 25 9.28 17.43 -12.71
C ASP A 25 9.08 16.39 -11.60
N ALA A 26 7.90 15.72 -11.56
CA ALA A 26 7.62 14.72 -10.56
C ALA A 26 8.43 13.44 -10.80
N VAL A 27 9.06 12.91 -9.74
CA VAL A 27 9.60 11.55 -9.71
C VAL A 27 8.55 10.54 -9.25
N TRP A 28 7.53 11.00 -8.52
CA TRP A 28 6.43 10.18 -8.02
C TRP A 28 5.09 10.88 -8.18
N VAL A 29 4.13 10.19 -8.79
CA VAL A 29 2.73 10.59 -8.88
C VAL A 29 1.87 9.56 -8.14
N ASP A 30 1.22 9.98 -7.06
CA ASP A 30 0.36 9.16 -6.20
C ASP A 30 -1.11 9.54 -6.40
N LEU A 31 -1.92 8.58 -6.81
CA LEU A 31 -3.34 8.73 -7.10
C LEU A 31 -4.19 7.87 -6.17
N VAL A 32 -5.12 8.51 -5.47
CA VAL A 32 -6.09 7.87 -4.57
C VAL A 32 -7.48 8.12 -5.08
N GLU A 33 -8.18 7.06 -5.47
CA GLU A 33 -9.52 7.16 -6.08
C GLU A 33 -9.60 8.31 -7.10
N PRO A 34 -8.73 8.34 -8.13
CA PRO A 34 -8.68 9.49 -9.00
C PRO A 34 -9.96 9.60 -9.83
N ASP A 35 -10.42 10.84 -10.02
CA ASP A 35 -11.48 11.13 -10.96
C ASP A 35 -10.96 11.13 -12.41
N ASP A 36 -11.87 11.27 -13.37
CA ASP A 36 -11.51 11.22 -14.79
C ASP A 36 -10.63 12.41 -15.21
N ASP A 37 -10.76 13.57 -14.56
CA ASP A 37 -9.96 14.76 -14.85
C ASP A 37 -8.50 14.55 -14.39
N GLU A 38 -8.28 14.00 -13.19
CA GLU A 38 -6.96 13.62 -12.68
C GLU A 38 -6.29 12.56 -13.56
N ARG A 39 -7.03 11.55 -14.03
CA ARG A 39 -6.51 10.52 -14.94
C ARG A 39 -6.15 11.11 -16.30
N LEU A 40 -7.01 11.95 -16.87
CA LEU A 40 -6.77 12.62 -18.14
C LEU A 40 -5.55 13.55 -18.05
N ARG A 41 -5.35 14.22 -16.91
CA ARG A 41 -4.16 15.05 -16.66
C ARG A 41 -2.88 14.22 -16.70
N VAL A 42 -2.82 13.09 -16.00
CA VAL A 42 -1.65 12.18 -16.04
C VAL A 42 -1.39 11.68 -17.47
N GLN A 43 -2.44 11.29 -18.19
CA GLN A 43 -2.32 10.83 -19.58
C GLN A 43 -1.79 11.92 -20.52
N SER A 44 -2.30 13.15 -20.39
CA SER A 44 -1.96 14.26 -21.28
C SER A 44 -0.61 14.90 -20.99
N GLU A 45 -0.21 15.02 -19.73
CA GLU A 45 1.05 15.64 -19.34
C GLU A 45 2.23 14.66 -19.37
N LEU A 46 1.99 13.39 -19.00
CA LEU A 46 3.05 12.40 -18.80
C LEU A 46 2.97 11.22 -19.78
N GLY A 47 1.91 11.13 -20.60
CA GLY A 47 1.74 10.03 -21.55
C GLY A 47 1.38 8.69 -20.90
N GLN A 48 1.04 8.68 -19.60
CA GLN A 48 0.84 7.45 -18.84
C GLN A 48 -0.64 7.05 -18.79
N SER A 49 -0.95 5.88 -19.31
CA SER A 49 -2.23 5.20 -19.05
C SER A 49 -2.19 4.58 -17.66
N LEU A 50 -3.28 4.72 -16.91
CA LEU A 50 -3.43 4.14 -15.57
C LEU A 50 -4.38 2.95 -15.62
N ALA A 51 -4.07 1.89 -14.88
CA ALA A 51 -4.89 0.69 -14.79
C ALA A 51 -6.36 1.02 -14.44
N THR A 52 -7.28 0.23 -14.99
CA THR A 52 -8.71 0.34 -14.70
C THR A 52 -9.06 -0.38 -13.39
N ARG A 53 -10.18 -0.02 -12.76
CA ARG A 53 -10.60 -0.68 -11.50
C ARG A 53 -10.73 -2.22 -11.66
N PRO A 54 -11.35 -2.76 -12.73
CA PRO A 54 -11.40 -4.20 -12.93
C PRO A 54 -10.02 -4.88 -13.03
N GLU A 55 -9.03 -4.24 -13.64
CA GLU A 55 -7.66 -4.78 -13.74
C GLU A 55 -6.96 -4.89 -12.37
N LEU A 56 -7.39 -4.11 -11.37
CA LEU A 56 -6.86 -4.21 -10.00
C LEU A 56 -7.45 -5.41 -9.23
N GLU A 57 -8.54 -6.00 -9.73
CA GLU A 57 -9.19 -7.18 -9.14
C GLU A 57 -8.58 -8.50 -9.66
N ASP A 58 -7.88 -8.46 -10.81
CA ASP A 58 -7.23 -9.64 -11.39
C ASP A 58 -6.12 -10.16 -10.45
N ILE A 59 -6.10 -11.48 -10.24
CA ILE A 59 -5.18 -12.14 -9.28
C ILE A 59 -4.10 -12.98 -9.97
N GLU A 60 -4.22 -13.17 -11.27
CA GLU A 60 -3.26 -13.90 -12.09
C GLU A 60 -1.91 -13.18 -12.11
N ALA A 61 -0.81 -13.94 -11.99
CA ALA A 61 0.53 -13.36 -12.02
C ALA A 61 0.80 -12.53 -13.28
N SER A 62 0.27 -12.96 -14.43
CA SER A 62 0.40 -12.25 -15.72
C SER A 62 -0.39 -10.93 -15.79
N ALA A 63 -1.40 -10.75 -14.93
CA ALA A 63 -2.17 -9.51 -14.84
C ALA A 63 -1.64 -8.57 -13.74
N ARG A 64 -0.67 -9.04 -12.94
CA ARG A 64 -0.13 -8.30 -11.80
C ARG A 64 1.34 -7.92 -11.93
N PHE A 65 2.13 -8.73 -12.63
CA PHE A 65 3.56 -8.54 -12.77
C PHE A 65 3.93 -8.69 -14.25
N PHE A 66 4.01 -7.56 -14.96
CA PHE A 66 4.21 -7.55 -16.40
C PHE A 66 4.91 -6.26 -16.86
N GLU A 67 5.44 -6.32 -18.08
CA GLU A 67 5.97 -5.15 -18.79
C GLU A 67 5.23 -4.99 -20.12
N ASP A 68 4.89 -3.76 -20.47
CA ASP A 68 4.31 -3.40 -21.77
C ASP A 68 4.80 -2.01 -22.24
N GLU A 69 4.08 -1.39 -23.19
CA GLU A 69 4.42 -0.06 -23.71
C GLU A 69 4.27 1.08 -22.70
N ASP A 70 3.50 0.85 -21.64
CA ASP A 70 3.23 1.78 -20.54
C ASP A 70 4.15 1.58 -19.33
N GLY A 71 5.09 0.63 -19.40
CA GLY A 71 6.21 0.49 -18.46
C GLY A 71 6.26 -0.85 -17.72
N LEU A 72 6.93 -0.84 -16.58
CA LEU A 72 6.97 -1.96 -15.63
C LEU A 72 5.79 -1.85 -14.66
N HIS A 73 4.94 -2.87 -14.61
CA HIS A 73 3.75 -2.92 -13.77
C HIS A 73 3.88 -3.95 -12.65
N ILE A 74 3.59 -3.51 -11.43
CA ILE A 74 3.58 -4.34 -10.23
C ILE A 74 2.29 -4.02 -9.47
N HIS A 75 1.34 -4.95 -9.45
CA HIS A 75 0.12 -4.84 -8.65
C HIS A 75 0.33 -5.62 -7.36
N SER A 76 0.40 -4.93 -6.22
CA SER A 76 0.68 -5.57 -4.94
C SER A 76 -0.37 -5.24 -3.87
N PHE A 77 -0.71 -6.22 -3.04
CA PHE A 77 -1.57 -6.03 -1.88
C PHE A 77 -0.87 -5.19 -0.82
N PHE A 78 -1.65 -4.29 -0.22
CA PHE A 78 -1.29 -3.54 0.97
C PHE A 78 -2.35 -3.76 2.04
N PHE A 79 -1.88 -4.13 3.23
CA PHE A 79 -2.72 -4.36 4.39
C PHE A 79 -3.28 -3.04 4.95
N PHE A 80 -4.51 -3.08 5.44
CA PHE A 80 -5.16 -1.99 6.15
C PHE A 80 -6.24 -2.52 7.09
N GLU A 81 -6.72 -1.67 8.00
CA GLU A 81 -7.95 -1.89 8.77
C GLU A 81 -8.99 -0.86 8.33
N ASP A 82 -10.25 -1.29 8.18
CA ASP A 82 -11.35 -0.39 7.83
C ASP A 82 -11.89 0.39 9.04
N ALA A 83 -12.99 1.12 8.85
CA ALA A 83 -13.57 1.94 9.91
C ALA A 83 -14.28 1.14 11.02
N GLU A 84 -14.49 -0.16 10.81
CA GLU A 84 -15.09 -1.11 11.74
C GLU A 84 -14.01 -2.04 12.36
N ASP A 85 -12.73 -1.67 12.23
CA ASP A 85 -11.57 -2.43 12.69
C ASP A 85 -11.42 -3.82 12.02
N HIS A 86 -12.02 -4.01 10.83
CA HIS A 86 -11.80 -5.23 10.07
C HIS A 86 -10.56 -5.11 9.19
N ALA A 87 -9.68 -6.10 9.30
CA ALA A 87 -8.52 -6.22 8.43
C ALA A 87 -8.91 -6.32 6.95
N GLY A 88 -8.03 -5.89 6.05
CA GLY A 88 -8.24 -5.94 4.62
C GLY A 88 -6.95 -5.87 3.83
N ASN A 89 -7.01 -6.27 2.57
CA ASN A 89 -5.95 -6.06 1.58
C ASN A 89 -6.52 -5.22 0.44
N SER A 90 -5.82 -4.15 0.07
CA SER A 90 -6.15 -3.33 -1.09
C SER A 90 -5.04 -3.45 -2.12
N THR A 91 -5.39 -3.74 -3.37
CA THR A 91 -4.42 -3.75 -4.48
C THR A 91 -3.95 -2.32 -4.76
N VAL A 92 -2.64 -2.14 -4.82
CA VAL A 92 -2.00 -0.93 -5.33
C VAL A 92 -1.31 -1.28 -6.63
N ALA A 93 -1.64 -0.56 -7.71
CA ALA A 93 -0.90 -0.65 -8.96
C ALA A 93 0.28 0.32 -8.93
N PHE A 94 1.48 -0.24 -9.03
CA PHE A 94 2.72 0.49 -9.24
C PHE A 94 3.08 0.40 -10.72
N THR A 95 3.39 1.54 -11.33
CA THR A 95 3.94 1.59 -12.69
C THR A 95 5.23 2.39 -12.67
N ILE A 96 6.31 1.84 -13.21
CA ILE A 96 7.57 2.58 -13.43
C ILE A 96 7.78 2.78 -14.93
N ARG A 97 7.89 4.04 -15.33
CA ARG A 97 8.17 4.45 -16.72
C ARG A 97 8.98 5.73 -16.75
N ASP A 98 9.98 5.79 -17.63
CA ASP A 98 10.82 6.97 -17.85
C ASP A 98 11.41 7.57 -16.55
N GLY A 99 11.78 6.70 -15.60
CA GLY A 99 12.35 7.09 -14.31
C GLY A 99 11.35 7.66 -13.29
N ARG A 100 10.04 7.63 -13.58
CA ARG A 100 8.97 8.02 -12.66
C ARG A 100 8.24 6.82 -12.09
N LEU A 101 7.80 6.95 -10.85
CA LEU A 101 6.88 6.02 -10.21
C LEU A 101 5.46 6.58 -10.25
N PHE A 102 4.51 5.75 -10.65
CA PHE A 102 3.08 5.99 -10.51
C PHE A 102 2.53 5.00 -9.49
N THR A 103 1.73 5.50 -8.55
CA THR A 103 0.97 4.66 -7.62
C THR A 103 -0.51 4.95 -7.75
N LEU A 104 -1.30 3.93 -8.05
CA LEU A 104 -2.77 4.01 -8.13
C LEU A 104 -3.38 3.11 -7.05
N ARG A 105 -4.26 3.69 -6.24
CA ARG A 105 -4.89 2.99 -5.11
C ARG A 105 -6.31 3.48 -4.86
N GLU A 106 -7.12 2.60 -4.28
CA GLU A 106 -8.55 2.86 -4.01
C GLU A 106 -8.80 3.48 -2.63
N ARG A 107 -7.76 3.63 -1.79
CA ARG A 107 -7.92 4.16 -0.43
C ARG A 107 -6.61 4.67 0.14
N GLU A 108 -6.73 5.41 1.25
CA GLU A 108 -5.59 5.70 2.12
C GLU A 108 -5.06 4.44 2.80
N LEU A 109 -3.73 4.32 2.81
CA LEU A 109 -3.03 3.14 3.32
C LEU A 109 -2.03 3.54 4.41
N PRO A 110 -1.94 2.78 5.52
CA PRO A 110 -1.00 3.07 6.61
C PRO A 110 0.45 3.19 6.13
N ALA A 111 0.90 2.31 5.23
CA ALA A 111 2.28 2.30 4.72
C ALA A 111 2.62 3.59 3.97
N PHE A 112 1.73 4.04 3.08
CA PHE A 112 1.89 5.28 2.32
C PHE A 112 1.92 6.50 3.25
N ARG A 113 1.05 6.54 4.25
CA ARG A 113 1.01 7.62 5.24
C ARG A 113 2.31 7.68 6.05
N LEU A 114 2.80 6.53 6.51
CA LEU A 114 4.05 6.41 7.28
C LEU A 114 5.27 6.82 6.43
N TYR A 115 5.36 6.31 5.21
CA TYR A 115 6.45 6.65 4.30
C TYR A 115 6.47 8.15 3.97
N ARG A 116 5.33 8.75 3.58
CA ARG A 116 5.23 10.19 3.32
C ARG A 116 5.65 11.04 4.52
N MET A 117 5.32 10.61 5.74
CA MET A 117 5.75 11.31 6.96
C MET A 117 7.28 11.28 7.10
N ARG A 118 7.93 10.12 6.90
CA ARG A 118 9.39 9.95 7.01
C ARG A 118 10.15 10.70 5.90
N ALA A 119 9.65 10.60 4.67
CA ALA A 119 10.22 11.23 3.47
C ALA A 119 10.37 12.75 3.59
N ARG A 120 9.56 13.42 4.43
CA ARG A 120 9.72 14.87 4.72
C ARG A 120 11.05 15.21 5.37
N SER A 121 11.69 14.27 6.09
CA SER A 121 12.91 14.50 6.87
C SER A 121 14.09 13.61 6.49
N GLN A 122 13.85 12.56 5.71
CA GLN A 122 14.85 11.60 5.28
C GLN A 122 15.24 11.83 3.82
N ALA A 123 16.53 11.64 3.52
CA ALA A 123 17.02 11.62 2.15
C ALA A 123 17.13 10.17 1.68
N MET A 124 16.77 9.93 0.43
CA MET A 124 17.03 8.72 -0.33
C MET A 124 18.54 8.59 -0.60
N VAL A 125 18.99 7.36 -0.79
CA VAL A 125 20.38 7.02 -1.10
C VAL A 125 20.68 7.38 -2.56
N ASP A 126 19.97 6.77 -3.50
CA ASP A 126 20.19 6.94 -4.94
C ASP A 126 19.22 7.94 -5.57
N GLY A 127 18.03 8.09 -5.01
CA GLY A 127 17.03 9.06 -5.43
C GLY A 127 16.33 8.71 -6.74
N ASN A 128 15.80 7.49 -6.85
CA ASN A 128 15.12 7.03 -8.08
C ASN A 128 13.81 6.28 -7.79
N ALA A 129 13.01 6.06 -8.85
CA ALA A 129 11.69 5.41 -8.75
C ALA A 129 11.74 3.97 -8.20
N TYR A 130 12.81 3.22 -8.48
CA TYR A 130 12.96 1.85 -7.97
C TYR A 130 13.23 1.85 -6.47
N GLU A 131 14.13 2.72 -6.00
CA GLU A 131 14.36 2.90 -4.56
C GLU A 131 13.06 3.31 -3.85
N LEU A 132 12.29 4.24 -4.44
CA LEU A 132 11.01 4.66 -3.88
C LEU A 132 9.99 3.52 -3.76
N LEU A 133 9.90 2.66 -4.77
CA LEU A 133 9.04 1.49 -4.74
C LEU A 133 9.48 0.53 -3.61
N LEU A 134 10.78 0.28 -3.51
CA LEU A 134 11.34 -0.60 -2.49
C LEU A 134 11.16 -0.03 -1.08
N ASP A 135 11.33 1.28 -0.88
CA ASP A 135 11.07 1.94 0.40
C ASP A 135 9.61 1.76 0.87
N LEU A 136 8.65 1.83 -0.07
CA LEU A 136 7.23 1.57 0.22
C LEU A 136 7.02 0.10 0.61
N PHE A 137 7.75 -0.83 -0.01
CA PHE A 137 7.73 -2.24 0.36
C PHE A 137 8.39 -2.49 1.72
N GLU A 138 9.52 -1.85 2.03
CA GLU A 138 10.14 -1.92 3.35
C GLU A 138 9.18 -1.42 4.43
N THR A 139 8.52 -0.29 4.20
CA THR A 139 7.51 0.25 5.12
C THR A 139 6.32 -0.71 5.29
N LYS A 140 5.89 -1.38 4.20
CA LYS A 140 4.86 -2.42 4.27
C LYS A 140 5.32 -3.61 5.12
N ILE A 141 6.52 -4.13 4.91
CA ILE A 141 7.04 -5.28 5.66
C ILE A 141 7.21 -4.95 7.15
N GLU A 142 7.65 -3.74 7.48
CA GLU A 142 7.70 -3.25 8.87
C GLU A 142 6.32 -3.33 9.53
N GLN A 143 5.28 -2.80 8.87
CA GLN A 143 3.91 -2.85 9.41
C GLN A 143 3.38 -4.28 9.56
N LEU A 144 3.62 -5.14 8.57
CA LEU A 144 3.18 -6.54 8.66
C LEU A 144 3.91 -7.29 9.80
N ALA A 145 5.14 -6.90 10.12
CA ALA A 145 5.85 -7.46 11.29
C ALA A 145 5.19 -7.00 12.60
N ASP A 146 4.85 -5.70 12.72
CA ASP A 146 4.13 -5.17 13.88
C ASP A 146 2.78 -5.90 14.08
N GLU A 147 2.03 -6.16 13.00
CA GLU A 147 0.76 -6.92 13.09
C GLU A 147 0.97 -8.34 13.63
N ILE A 148 2.03 -9.02 13.18
CA ILE A 148 2.37 -10.36 13.69
C ILE A 148 2.74 -10.30 15.18
N GLU A 149 3.50 -9.29 15.61
CA GLU A 149 3.85 -9.10 17.02
C GLU A 149 2.62 -8.85 17.90
N ASN A 150 1.65 -8.08 17.41
CA ASN A 150 0.37 -7.85 18.08
C ASN A 150 -0.44 -9.14 18.20
N ILE A 151 -0.57 -9.92 17.11
CA ILE A 151 -1.26 -11.21 17.11
C ILE A 151 -0.69 -12.14 18.20
N TYR A 152 0.64 -12.28 18.29
CA TYR A 152 1.25 -13.13 19.30
C TYR A 152 0.98 -12.64 20.73
N SER A 153 1.04 -11.33 20.93
CA SER A 153 0.79 -10.70 22.24
C SER A 153 -0.65 -10.89 22.70
N ASP A 154 -1.61 -10.80 21.79
CA ASP A 154 -3.03 -10.97 22.09
C ASP A 154 -3.43 -12.45 22.20
N LEU A 155 -2.83 -13.33 21.40
CA LEU A 155 -3.02 -14.77 21.53
C LEU A 155 -2.50 -15.31 22.88
N GLU A 156 -1.41 -14.74 23.42
CA GLU A 156 -0.92 -15.08 24.76
C GLU A 156 -1.93 -14.70 25.86
N LYS A 157 -2.59 -13.53 25.74
CA LYS A 157 -3.65 -13.14 26.68
C LYS A 157 -4.87 -14.05 26.55
N LEU A 158 -5.30 -14.30 25.32
CA LEU A 158 -6.44 -15.16 25.00
C LEU A 158 -6.20 -16.61 25.50
N SER A 159 -4.97 -17.11 25.40
CA SER A 159 -4.59 -18.43 25.90
C SER A 159 -4.89 -18.59 27.39
N ARG A 160 -4.61 -17.56 28.21
CA ARG A 160 -4.90 -17.58 29.65
C ARG A 160 -6.39 -17.59 29.94
N VAL A 161 -7.16 -16.79 29.20
CA VAL A 161 -8.63 -16.76 29.30
C VAL A 161 -9.22 -18.15 29.02
N ILE A 162 -8.75 -18.84 27.97
CA ILE A 162 -9.24 -20.18 27.61
C ILE A 162 -8.88 -21.23 28.69
N MET A 163 -7.72 -21.09 29.35
CA MET A 163 -7.25 -22.06 30.35
C MET A 163 -7.85 -21.85 31.74
N GLU A 164 -8.16 -20.61 32.10
CA GLU A 164 -8.70 -20.22 33.42
C GLU A 164 -10.22 -20.04 33.43
N GLY A 165 -10.83 -19.87 32.25
CA GLY A 165 -12.24 -19.54 32.08
C GLY A 165 -13.19 -20.67 32.50
N HIS A 166 -14.37 -20.27 32.96
CA HIS A 166 -15.50 -21.17 33.20
C HIS A 166 -16.49 -21.02 32.02
N GLN A 167 -17.24 -22.08 31.67
CA GLN A 167 -18.20 -22.02 30.56
C GLN A 167 -19.20 -20.85 30.71
N GLY A 168 -19.45 -20.11 29.63
CA GLY A 168 -20.36 -18.94 29.60
C GLY A 168 -19.89 -17.87 28.61
N ASP A 169 -20.29 -16.61 28.84
CA ASP A 169 -20.02 -15.45 27.97
C ASP A 169 -18.53 -15.24 27.66
N GLU A 170 -17.63 -15.59 28.59
CA GLU A 170 -16.17 -15.50 28.41
C GLU A 170 -15.64 -16.37 27.25
N TYR A 171 -16.31 -17.50 26.97
CA TYR A 171 -15.93 -18.38 25.86
C TYR A 171 -16.41 -17.86 24.51
N ASP A 172 -17.56 -17.19 24.46
CA ASP A 172 -18.07 -16.59 23.22
C ASP A 172 -17.17 -15.43 22.79
N GLU A 173 -16.77 -14.56 23.73
CA GLU A 173 -15.78 -13.51 23.48
C GLU A 173 -14.43 -14.10 23.03
N ALA A 174 -13.96 -15.16 23.71
CA ALA A 174 -12.70 -15.81 23.34
C ALA A 174 -12.72 -16.39 21.91
N LEU A 175 -13.85 -16.96 21.48
CA LEU A 175 -14.01 -17.47 20.11
C LEU A 175 -14.05 -16.34 19.08
N SER A 176 -14.73 -15.23 19.38
CA SER A 176 -14.73 -14.03 18.53
C SER A 176 -13.32 -13.47 18.36
N THR A 177 -12.57 -13.29 19.44
CA THR A 177 -11.18 -12.82 19.37
C THR A 177 -10.29 -13.79 18.59
N LEU A 178 -10.45 -15.11 18.79
CA LEU A 178 -9.68 -16.10 18.03
C LEU A 178 -9.94 -15.98 16.51
N ALA A 179 -11.19 -15.80 16.11
CA ALA A 179 -11.58 -15.67 14.71
C ALA A 179 -11.02 -14.39 14.08
N GLU A 180 -11.05 -13.29 14.82
CA GLU A 180 -10.47 -12.01 14.39
C GLU A 180 -8.94 -12.12 14.19
N LEU A 181 -8.22 -12.67 15.18
CA LEU A 181 -6.77 -12.87 15.08
C LEU A 181 -6.38 -13.81 13.92
N GLU A 182 -7.19 -14.83 13.64
CA GLU A 182 -6.98 -15.72 12.49
C GLU A 182 -7.15 -14.98 11.16
N ASP A 183 -8.20 -14.15 11.04
CA ASP A 183 -8.47 -13.37 9.82
C ASP A 183 -7.38 -12.32 9.55
N ILE A 184 -6.90 -11.61 10.59
CA ILE A 184 -5.75 -10.70 10.48
C ILE A 184 -4.52 -11.48 9.97
N GLY A 185 -4.19 -12.61 10.63
CA GLY A 185 -3.04 -13.44 10.24
C GLY A 185 -3.17 -13.99 8.81
N TRP A 186 -4.37 -14.36 8.39
CA TRP A 186 -4.66 -14.81 7.03
C TRP A 186 -4.39 -13.70 6.00
N LYS A 187 -4.88 -12.49 6.24
CA LYS A 187 -4.70 -11.32 5.36
C LYS A 187 -3.25 -10.84 5.32
N VAL A 188 -2.56 -10.84 6.46
CA VAL A 188 -1.10 -10.58 6.53
C VAL A 188 -0.34 -11.58 5.67
N ARG A 189 -0.66 -12.88 5.78
CA ARG A 189 0.01 -13.92 4.97
C ARG A 189 -0.23 -13.73 3.48
N LEU A 190 -1.44 -13.36 3.06
CA LEU A 190 -1.72 -13.05 1.65
C LEU A 190 -0.88 -11.86 1.16
N CYS A 191 -0.77 -10.81 1.97
CA CYS A 191 0.03 -9.63 1.65
C CYS A 191 1.53 -9.97 1.51
N LEU A 192 2.08 -10.80 2.42
CA LEU A 192 3.46 -11.28 2.36
C LEU A 192 3.72 -12.14 1.11
N MET A 193 2.85 -13.12 0.83
CA MET A 193 3.00 -14.02 -0.31
C MET A 193 2.90 -13.29 -1.64
N ASP A 194 2.03 -12.29 -1.72
CA ASP A 194 1.91 -11.45 -2.90
C ASP A 194 3.14 -10.56 -3.11
N THR A 195 3.65 -9.95 -2.05
CA THR A 195 4.89 -9.16 -2.08
C THR A 195 6.10 -10.00 -2.50
N GLN A 196 6.15 -11.29 -2.12
CA GLN A 196 7.22 -12.20 -2.54
C GLN A 196 7.22 -12.49 -4.05
N ARG A 197 6.06 -12.39 -4.70
CA ARG A 197 5.90 -12.68 -6.14
C ARG A 197 6.22 -11.46 -7.02
N ALA A 198 6.14 -10.26 -6.44
CA ALA A 198 6.53 -8.98 -7.03
C ALA A 198 8.06 -8.85 -7.13
#